data_AF-A0A9Q7SCI6-F1
#
_entry.id   AF-A0A9Q7SCI6-F1
#
_cell.length_a   1.000
_cell.length_b   1.000
_cell.length_c   1.000
_cell.angle_alpha   90.00
_cell.angle_beta   90.00
_cell.angle_gamma   90.00
#
_symmetry.space_group_name_H-M   'P 1'
#
loop_
_entity.id
_entity.type
_entity.pdbx_description
1 polymer ?
#
loop_
_entity_poly.entity_id
_entity_poly.type
_entity_poly.pdbx_seq_one_letter_code
_entity_poly.pdbx_strand_id
1 'polypeptide(L)'
;MIQVHRGVAASARAAASAFPTVESVGMRPGHAAILDSALADTRRTLEELGRVADVGAEGATALGEQDRESDQKYEGWDGPELQRKDAGHGETRVI
;
A
#
# COMPACT_ATOMS: atom_id res chain seq x y z
N MET A 1 4.64 2.75 -7.03
CA MET A 1 3.83 2.42 -5.84
C MET A 1 4.66 2.15 -4.58
N ILE A 2 5.71 1.33 -4.64
CA ILE A 2 6.56 1.02 -3.46
C ILE A 2 7.05 2.28 -2.71
N GLN A 3 7.61 3.26 -3.44
CA GLN A 3 8.11 4.50 -2.83
C GLN A 3 7.01 5.36 -2.21
N VAL A 4 5.79 5.33 -2.75
CA VAL A 4 4.65 6.04 -2.18
C VAL A 4 4.30 5.46 -0.81
N HIS A 5 4.18 4.13 -0.72
CA HIS A 5 3.92 3.44 0.54
C HIS A 5 5.02 3.68 1.58
N ARG A 6 6.30 3.60 1.18
CA ARG A 6 7.43 3.90 2.07
C ARG A 6 7.41 5.35 2.57
N GLY A 7 7.07 6.31 1.70
CA GLY A 7 6.93 7.71 2.06
C GLY A 7 5.80 7.95 3.06
N VAL A 8 4.65 7.30 2.88
CA VAL A 8 3.53 7.34 3.85
C VAL A 8 3.96 6.75 5.19
N ALA A 9 4.63 5.59 5.19
CA ALA A 9 5.09 4.96 6.42
C ALA A 9 6.08 5.85 7.18
N ALA A 10 7.03 6.48 6.48
CA ALA A 10 7.98 7.42 7.07
C ALA A 10 7.27 8.66 7.65
N SER A 11 6.33 9.24 6.91
CA SER A 11 5.59 10.43 7.31
C SER A 11 4.69 10.16 8.52
N ALA A 12 4.03 9.00 8.55
CA ALA A 12 3.17 8.59 9.68
C ALA A 12 3.99 8.43 10.98
N ARG A 13 5.16 7.79 10.91
CA ARG A 13 6.06 7.67 12.07
C ARG A 13 6.61 9.02 12.53
N ALA A 14 6.99 9.88 11.60
CA ALA A 14 7.46 11.23 11.92
C ALA A 14 6.36 12.01 12.67
N ALA A 15 5.12 11.99 12.15
CA ALA A 15 3.99 12.64 12.79
C ALA A 15 3.65 12.03 14.17
N ALA A 16 3.69 10.70 14.31
CA ALA A 16 3.50 10.03 15.60
C ALA A 16 4.55 10.48 16.63
N SER A 17 5.81 10.59 16.22
CA SER A 17 6.91 11.04 17.08
C SER A 17 6.86 12.53 17.44
N ALA A 18 6.22 13.35 16.61
CA ALA A 18 6.15 14.79 16.78
C ALA A 18 4.95 15.27 17.62
N PHE A 19 4.13 14.35 18.14
CA PHE A 19 2.98 14.72 18.97
C PHE A 19 3.41 15.45 20.24
N PRO A 20 2.81 16.62 20.54
CA PRO A 20 3.14 17.38 21.74
C PRO A 20 2.69 16.65 23.01
N THR A 21 3.50 16.75 24.07
CA THR A 21 3.04 16.47 25.43
C THR A 21 2.24 17.68 25.91
N VAL A 22 0.97 17.48 26.23
CA VAL A 22 0.09 18.56 26.69
C VAL A 22 -0.12 18.45 28.20
N GLU A 23 0.25 19.50 28.94
CA GLU A 23 -0.18 19.65 30.33
C GLU A 23 -1.57 20.28 30.39
N SER A 24 -2.55 19.57 30.95
CA SER A 24 -3.94 20.04 31.06
C SER A 24 -4.19 20.99 32.24
N VAL A 25 -3.20 21.78 32.65
CA VAL A 25 -3.32 22.67 33.81
C VAL A 25 -4.40 23.71 33.56
N GLY A 26 -5.35 23.83 34.50
CA GLY A 26 -6.48 24.76 34.39
C GLY A 26 -7.64 24.27 33.52
N MET A 27 -7.55 23.09 32.90
CA MET A 27 -8.67 22.48 32.17
C MET A 27 -9.69 21.86 33.13
N ARG A 28 -10.96 21.87 32.74
CA ARG A 28 -11.99 21.05 33.43
C ARG A 28 -11.64 19.57 33.26
N PRO A 29 -11.81 18.72 34.30
CA PRO A 29 -11.41 17.30 34.24
C PRO A 29 -11.93 16.55 33.02
N GLY A 30 -13.19 16.77 32.64
CA GLY A 30 -13.78 16.12 31.45
C GLY A 30 -13.12 16.52 30.13
N HIS A 31 -12.69 17.78 29.98
CA HIS A 31 -12.02 18.23 28.77
C HIS A 31 -10.57 17.73 28.70
N ALA A 32 -9.88 17.68 29.84
CA ALA A 32 -8.55 17.11 29.94
C ALA A 32 -8.55 15.63 29.50
N ALA A 33 -9.52 14.85 29.99
CA ALA A 33 -9.66 13.44 29.63
C ALA A 33 -9.97 13.23 28.13
N ILE A 34 -10.85 14.06 27.55
CA ILE A 34 -11.15 13.99 26.10
C ILE A 34 -9.90 14.30 25.27
N LEU A 35 -9.14 15.33 25.65
CA LEU A 35 -7.94 15.71 24.93
C LEU A 35 -6.88 14.61 25.01
N ASP A 36 -6.64 14.06 26.19
CA ASP A 36 -5.66 12.99 26.38
C ASP A 36 -6.02 11.74 25.59
N SER A 37 -7.30 11.33 25.63
CA SER A 37 -7.82 10.21 24.81
C SER A 37 -7.62 10.48 23.32
N ALA A 38 -7.95 11.67 22.84
CA ALA A 38 -7.82 12.02 21.42
C ALA A 38 -6.35 12.01 20.96
N LEU A 39 -5.42 12.48 21.78
CA LEU A 39 -3.99 12.46 21.47
C LEU A 39 -3.44 11.02 21.46
N ALA A 40 -3.83 10.20 22.43
CA ALA A 40 -3.45 8.79 22.49
C ALA A 40 -3.98 8.01 21.28
N ASP A 41 -5.27 8.19 20.96
CA ASP A 41 -5.90 7.54 19.80
C ASP A 41 -5.25 7.98 18.50
N THR A 42 -4.96 9.28 18.34
CA THR A 42 -4.32 9.77 17.11
C THR A 42 -2.91 9.21 16.94
N ARG A 43 -2.12 9.13 18.02
CA ARG A 43 -0.79 8.49 17.99
C ARG A 43 -0.91 7.04 17.54
N ARG A 44 -1.83 6.29 18.13
CA ARG A 44 -2.07 4.89 17.77
C ARG A 44 -2.48 4.72 16.31
N THR A 45 -3.37 5.59 15.81
CA THR A 45 -3.80 5.55 14.40
C THR A 45 -2.65 5.83 13.45
N LEU A 46 -1.75 6.77 13.77
CA LEU A 46 -0.57 7.04 12.93
C LEU A 46 0.43 5.87 12.94
N GLU A 47 0.63 5.23 14.08
CA GLU A 47 1.47 4.03 14.16
C GLU A 47 0.92 2.89 13.29
N GLU A 48 -0.39 2.68 13.34
CA GLU A 48 -1.06 1.66 12.51
C GLU A 48 -1.03 2.03 11.02
N LEU A 49 -1.21 3.30 10.67
CA LEU A 49 -1.04 3.78 9.30
C LEU A 49 0.38 3.49 8.78
N GLY A 50 1.39 3.69 9.63
CA GLY A 50 2.77 3.34 9.31
C GLY A 50 2.92 1.86 8.98
N ARG A 51 2.35 0.98 9.81
CA ARG A 51 2.38 -0.47 9.62
C ARG A 51 1.66 -0.91 8.34
N VAL A 52 0.45 -0.42 8.09
CA VAL A 52 -0.31 -0.75 6.87
C VAL A 52 0.42 -0.27 5.62
N ALA A 53 1.07 0.89 5.68
CA ALA A 53 1.87 1.38 4.58
C ALA A 53 3.11 0.49 4.31
N ASP A 54 3.77 -0.05 5.33
CA ASP A 54 4.85 -1.04 5.11
C ASP A 54 4.33 -2.29 4.38
N VAL A 55 3.19 -2.84 4.81
CA VAL A 55 2.53 -3.98 4.14
C VAL A 55 2.22 -3.65 2.68
N GLY A 56 1.73 -2.43 2.41
CA GLY A 56 1.50 -1.97 1.03
C GLY A 56 2.78 -1.90 0.20
N ALA A 57 3.91 -1.51 0.79
CA ALA A 57 5.20 -1.49 0.10
C ALA A 57 5.71 -2.91 -0.21
N GLU A 58 5.56 -3.84 0.73
CA GLU A 58 5.90 -5.26 0.54
C GLU A 58 5.02 -5.90 -0.55
N GLY A 59 3.70 -5.73 -0.47
CA GLY A 59 2.77 -6.22 -1.48
C GLY A 59 3.04 -5.66 -2.88
N ALA A 60 3.33 -4.35 -2.98
CA ALA A 60 3.70 -3.73 -4.25
C ALA A 60 5.04 -4.25 -4.80
N THR A 61 5.96 -4.68 -3.92
CA THR A 61 7.23 -5.30 -4.34
C THR A 61 6.98 -6.69 -4.89
N ALA A 62 6.23 -7.52 -4.16
CA ALA A 62 5.90 -8.88 -4.59
C ALA A 62 5.17 -8.91 -5.94
N LEU A 63 4.22 -8.00 -6.15
CA LEU A 63 3.52 -7.89 -7.44
C LEU A 63 4.47 -7.46 -8.57
N GLY A 64 5.38 -6.52 -8.32
CA GLY A 64 6.37 -6.11 -9.32
C GLY A 64 7.37 -7.23 -9.67
N GLU A 65 7.72 -8.09 -8.71
CA GLU A 65 8.53 -9.29 -8.96
C GLU A 65 7.78 -10.30 -9.82
N GLN A 66 6.49 -10.51 -9.53
CA GLN A 66 5.61 -11.38 -10.32
C GLN A 66 5.44 -10.88 -11.76
N ASP A 67 5.24 -9.57 -11.95
CA ASP A 67 5.16 -8.95 -13.28
C ASP A 67 6.46 -9.20 -14.05
N ARG A 68 7.62 -8.95 -13.41
CA ARG A 68 8.93 -9.17 -14.04
C ARG A 68 9.18 -10.64 -14.39
N GLU A 69 8.77 -11.56 -13.53
CA GLU A 69 8.88 -13.00 -13.79
C GLU A 69 7.98 -13.42 -14.96
N SER A 70 6.77 -12.85 -15.05
CA SER A 70 5.83 -13.11 -16.14
C SER A 70 6.37 -12.58 -17.47
N ASP A 71 6.86 -11.33 -17.49
CA ASP A 71 7.47 -10.71 -18.67
C ASP A 71 8.64 -11.54 -19.21
N GLN A 72 9.47 -12.12 -18.33
CA GLN A 72 10.61 -12.96 -18.72
C GLN A 72 10.22 -14.35 -19.24
N LYS A 73 9.07 -14.87 -18.82
CA LYS A 73 8.57 -16.17 -19.28
C LYS A 73 7.78 -16.08 -20.57
N TYR A 74 7.18 -14.92 -20.85
CA TYR A 74 6.27 -14.71 -21.98
C TYR A 74 6.74 -13.61 -22.94
N GLU A 75 8.03 -13.23 -22.89
CA GLU A 75 8.64 -12.32 -23.86
C GLU A 75 8.43 -12.88 -25.28
N GLY A 76 7.66 -12.17 -26.11
CA GLY A 76 7.30 -12.61 -27.47
C GLY A 76 6.03 -13.46 -27.59
N TRP A 77 5.21 -13.56 -26.53
CA TRP A 77 3.89 -14.17 -26.62
C TRP A 77 2.87 -13.17 -27.19
N ASP A 78 2.51 -13.32 -28.46
CA ASP A 78 1.49 -12.50 -29.17
C ASP A 78 0.03 -12.79 -28.72
N GLY A 79 -0.15 -13.43 -27.56
CA GLY A 79 -1.43 -13.96 -27.08
C GLY A 79 -1.87 -15.21 -27.85
N PRO A 80 -2.90 -15.93 -27.38
CA PRO A 80 -3.57 -16.90 -28.24
C PRO A 80 -4.28 -16.11 -29.34
N GLU A 81 -4.16 -16.55 -30.60
CA GLU A 81 -5.05 -16.08 -31.66
C GLU A 81 -6.49 -16.19 -31.12
N LEU A 82 -7.14 -15.03 -30.91
CA LEU A 82 -8.53 -15.00 -30.48
C LEU A 82 -9.33 -15.63 -31.61
N GLN A 83 -9.65 -16.91 -31.44
CA GLN A 83 -10.41 -17.69 -32.40
C GLN A 83 -11.84 -17.16 -32.40
N ARG A 84 -12.07 -16.09 -33.17
CA ARG A 84 -13.42 -15.64 -33.48
C ARG A 84 -14.06 -16.76 -34.29
N LYS A 85 -15.19 -17.24 -33.75
CA LYS A 85 -15.97 -18.39 -34.20
C LYS A 85 -16.27 -18.48 -35.72
N ASP A 86 -16.03 -17.42 -36.48
CA ASP A 86 -16.40 -17.29 -37.89
C ASP A 86 -15.26 -16.80 -38.82
N ALA A 87 -14.00 -16.73 -38.35
CA ALA A 87 -12.86 -16.39 -39.22
C ALA A 87 -12.26 -17.67 -39.82
N GLY A 88 -12.05 -17.72 -41.15
CA GLY A 88 -11.39 -18.85 -41.81
C GLY A 88 -9.91 -18.94 -41.41
N HIS A 89 -9.44 -20.13 -41.05
CA HIS A 89 -8.06 -20.35 -40.57
C HIS A 89 -7.20 -20.93 -41.70
N GLY A 90 -5.98 -20.41 -41.86
CA GLY A 90 -4.91 -21.07 -42.62
C GLY A 90 -4.28 -22.24 -41.84
N GLU A 91 -3.33 -22.95 -42.45
CA GLU A 91 -2.70 -24.13 -41.85
C GLU A 91 -2.07 -23.82 -40.49
N THR A 92 -2.60 -24.45 -39.45
CA THR A 92 -2.04 -24.44 -38.09
C THR A 92 -0.70 -25.17 -38.09
N ARG A 93 0.41 -24.44 -37.91
CA ARG A 93 1.69 -25.06 -37.54
C ARG A 93 1.71 -25.31 -36.03
N VAL A 94 1.72 -26.58 -35.66
CA VAL A 94 2.02 -27.04 -34.30
C VAL A 94 3.55 -27.06 -34.14
N ILE A 95 4.06 -26.32 -33.15
CA ILE A 95 5.46 -26.39 -32.71
C ILE A 95 5.51 -27.21 -31.43
#